data_AF-A0A021VL80-F1
#
_entry.id   AF-A0A021VL80-F1
#
_cell.length_a   1.000
_cell.length_b   1.000
_cell.length_c   1.000
_cell.angle_alpha   90.00
_cell.angle_beta   90.00
_cell.angle_gamma   90.00
#
_symmetry.space_group_name_H-M   'P 1'
#
loop_
_entity.id
_entity.type
_entity.pdbx_description
1 polymer ?
#
loop_
_entity_poly.entity_id
_entity_poly.type
_entity_poly.pdbx_seq_one_letter_code
_entity_poly.pdbx_strand_id
1 'polypeptide(L)' 'MNDRLSRAYAPAEHALTRQEREDANRARTFRPNPDLDRALDLRTTDPARYAALPRTVRMSAAYYANDKAAAERATTHQEN' A
#
# COMPACT_ATOMS: atom_id res chain seq x y z
N MET A 1 -46.85 10.18 6.72
CA MET A 1 -46.09 9.01 7.22
C MET A 1 -45.35 8.37 6.05
N ASN A 2 -44.19 8.90 5.66
CA ASN A 2 -43.40 8.44 4.50
C ASN A 2 -41.91 8.19 4.86
N ASP A 3 -41.63 7.75 6.09
CA ASP A 3 -40.24 7.61 6.61
C ASP A 3 -39.63 6.20 6.44
N ARG A 4 -40.17 5.34 5.57
CA ARG A 4 -39.71 3.94 5.46
C ARG A 4 -38.94 3.60 4.19
N LEU A 5 -38.93 4.48 3.19
CA LEU A 5 -38.22 4.21 1.93
C LEU A 5 -36.77 4.71 1.93
N SER A 6 -36.40 5.63 2.80
CA SER A 6 -35.02 6.14 2.88
C SER A 6 -34.07 5.22 3.66
N ARG A 7 -34.57 4.16 4.30
CA ARG A 7 -33.73 3.22 5.09
C ARG A 7 -33.21 2.02 4.28
N ALA A 8 -33.73 1.82 3.06
CA ALA A 8 -33.25 0.77 2.16
C ALA A 8 -31.97 1.18 1.39
N TYR A 9 -31.60 2.45 1.46
CA TYR A 9 -30.33 3.01 0.99
C TYR A 9 -29.42 3.37 2.18
N ALA A 10 -29.41 2.56 3.24
CA ALA A 10 -28.24 2.55 4.10
C ALA A 10 -27.09 2.04 3.21
N PRO A 11 -26.06 2.85 2.92
CA PRO A 11 -24.91 2.34 2.19
C PRO A 11 -24.42 1.15 3.00
N ALA A 12 -24.37 -0.03 2.37
CA ALA A 12 -23.71 -1.17 2.96
C ALA A 12 -22.34 -0.65 3.35
N GLU A 13 -22.07 -0.53 4.65
CA GLU A 13 -20.75 -0.22 5.17
C GLU A 13 -19.80 -1.14 4.41
N HIS A 14 -18.97 -0.55 3.54
CA HIS A 14 -18.21 -1.30 2.56
C HIS A 14 -17.26 -2.22 3.31
N ALA A 15 -17.69 -3.46 3.54
CA ALA A 15 -16.86 -4.47 4.14
C ALA A 15 -15.68 -4.64 3.19
N LEU A 16 -14.49 -4.21 3.64
CA LEU A 16 -13.26 -4.27 2.88
C LEU A 16 -13.16 -5.64 2.21
N THR A 17 -12.94 -5.63 0.90
CA THR A 17 -12.63 -6.83 0.12
C THR A 17 -11.43 -7.54 0.74
N ARG A 18 -11.28 -8.84 0.46
CA ARG A 18 -10.14 -9.62 0.99
C ARG A 18 -8.80 -8.95 0.68
N GLN A 19 -8.66 -8.42 -0.53
CA GLN A 19 -7.47 -7.69 -0.98
C GLN A 19 -7.23 -6.43 -0.16
N GLU A 20 -8.26 -5.61 0.06
CA GLU A 20 -8.14 -4.38 0.86
C GLU A 20 -7.80 -4.67 2.33
N ARG A 21 -8.30 -5.78 2.90
CA ARG A 21 -7.90 -6.20 4.25
C ARG A 21 -6.45 -6.63 4.32
N GLU A 22 -5.97 -7.37 3.32
CA GLU A 22 -4.57 -7.81 3.25
C GLU A 22 -3.62 -6.61 3.03
N ASP A 23 -4.05 -5.62 2.24
CA ASP A 23 -3.30 -4.38 2.00
C ASP A 23 -3.31 -3.48 3.25
N ALA A 24 -4.45 -3.35 3.94
CA ALA A 24 -4.53 -2.62 5.22
C ALA A 24 -3.69 -3.28 6.34
N ASN A 25 -3.61 -4.61 6.36
CA ASN A 25 -2.72 -5.32 7.29
C ASN A 25 -1.24 -5.10 6.95
N ARG A 26 -0.87 -5.15 5.67
CA ARG A 26 0.49 -4.83 5.21
C ARG A 26 0.86 -3.40 5.55
N ALA A 27 -0.02 -2.44 5.26
CA ALA A 27 0.10 -1.04 5.63
C ALA A 27 0.34 -0.84 7.14
N ARG A 28 -0.41 -1.54 8.00
CA ARG A 28 -0.24 -1.46 9.46
C ARG A 28 1.13 -1.93 9.95
N THR A 29 1.72 -2.89 9.26
CA THR A 29 3.06 -3.41 9.60
C THR A 29 4.19 -2.71 8.86
N PHE A 30 3.88 -1.82 7.92
CA PHE A 30 4.87 -1.11 7.13
C PHE A 30 5.75 -0.27 8.04
N ARG A 31 7.07 -0.38 7.84
CA ARG A 31 8.06 0.45 8.52
C ARG A 31 8.98 1.06 7.47
N PRO A 32 9.17 2.39 7.48
CA PRO A 32 10.13 3.03 6.59
C PRO A 32 11.52 2.44 6.75
N ASN A 33 12.18 2.15 5.63
CA ASN A 33 13.54 1.65 5.60
C ASN A 33 14.37 2.52 4.62
N PRO A 34 15.27 3.38 5.13
CA PRO A 34 16.01 4.33 4.30
C PRO A 34 16.98 3.65 3.31
N ASP A 35 17.50 2.47 3.64
CA ASP A 35 18.37 1.72 2.74
C ASP A 35 17.59 1.18 1.53
N LEU A 36 16.34 0.76 1.75
CA LEU A 36 15.45 0.29 0.69
C LEU A 36 14.87 1.46 -0.11
N ASP A 37 14.56 2.59 0.53
CA ASP A 37 14.22 3.83 -0.20
C ASP A 37 15.38 4.25 -1.11
N ARG A 38 16.61 4.26 -0.59
CA ARG A 38 17.80 4.57 -1.40
C ARG A 38 18.02 3.59 -2.54
N ALA A 39 17.73 2.30 -2.34
CA ALA A 39 17.79 1.31 -3.41
C ALA A 39 16.71 1.57 -4.48
N LEU A 40 15.51 2.00 -4.09
CA LEU A 40 14.45 2.38 -5.02
C LEU A 40 14.79 3.67 -5.79
N ASP A 41 15.39 4.66 -5.14
CA ASP A 41 15.91 5.85 -5.81
C ASP A 41 17.02 5.47 -6.80
N LEU A 42 17.92 4.58 -6.39
CA LEU A 42 18.99 4.11 -7.26
C LEU A 42 18.45 3.43 -8.52
N ARG A 43 17.32 2.73 -8.43
CA ARG A 43 16.66 2.10 -9.58
C ARG A 43 16.30 3.11 -10.67
N THR A 44 15.96 4.35 -10.30
CA THR A 44 15.59 5.41 -11.24
C THR A 44 16.79 6.28 -11.64
N THR A 45 17.67 6.61 -10.69
CA THR A 45 18.81 7.51 -10.94
C THR A 45 20.00 6.81 -11.59
N ASP A 46 20.26 5.55 -11.25
CA ASP A 46 21.38 4.75 -11.76
C ASP A 46 21.01 3.26 -11.83
N PRO A 47 20.27 2.86 -12.89
CA PRO A 47 19.79 1.49 -13.04
C PRO A 47 20.91 0.44 -13.16
N ALA A 48 22.11 0.85 -13.63
CA ALA A 48 23.26 -0.04 -13.70
C ALA A 48 23.77 -0.38 -12.30
N ARG A 49 23.89 0.62 -11.42
CA ARG A 49 24.29 0.41 -10.02
C ARG A 49 23.21 -0.31 -9.23
N TYR A 50 21.94 -0.08 -9.52
CA TYR A 50 20.84 -0.88 -8.97
C TYR A 50 20.94 -2.35 -9.38
N ALA A 51 21.20 -2.64 -10.66
CA ALA A 51 21.36 -4.01 -11.15
C ALA A 51 22.55 -4.75 -10.52
N ALA A 52 23.60 -4.00 -10.16
CA ALA A 52 24.78 -4.51 -9.46
C ALA A 52 24.53 -4.85 -7.97
N LEU A 53 23.41 -4.42 -7.39
CA LEU A 53 23.06 -4.77 -6.00
C LEU A 53 22.78 -6.29 -5.86
N PRO A 54 23.06 -6.86 -4.67
CA PRO A 54 22.68 -8.23 -4.36
C PRO A 54 21.21 -8.48 -4.68
N ARG A 55 20.92 -9.66 -5.26
CA ARG A 55 19.55 -10.03 -5.65
C ARG A 55 18.58 -9.94 -4.46
N THR A 56 19.03 -10.27 -3.26
CA THR A 56 18.26 -10.16 -2.01
C THR A 56 17.83 -8.72 -1.76
N VAL A 57 18.74 -7.75 -1.88
CA VAL A 57 18.44 -6.32 -1.71
C VAL A 57 17.44 -5.84 -2.75
N ARG A 58 17.59 -6.22 -4.02
CA ARG A 58 16.64 -5.87 -5.09
C ARG A 58 15.25 -6.45 -4.84
N MET A 59 15.17 -7.69 -4.35
CA MET A 59 13.88 -8.31 -3.98
C MET A 59 13.26 -7.60 -2.79
N SER A 60 14.03 -7.35 -1.72
CA SER A 60 13.55 -6.60 -0.55
C SER A 60 13.06 -5.20 -0.92
N ALA A 61 13.75 -4.49 -1.82
CA ALA A 61 13.31 -3.19 -2.31
C ALA A 61 11.98 -3.28 -3.08
N ALA A 62 11.78 -4.33 -3.88
CA ALA A 62 10.52 -4.56 -4.59
C ALA A 62 9.36 -4.87 -3.64
N TYR A 63 9.55 -5.72 -2.62
CA TYR A 63 8.54 -5.96 -1.59
C TYR A 63 8.23 -4.68 -0.80
N TYR A 64 9.26 -3.94 -0.41
CA TYR A 64 9.13 -2.68 0.30
C TYR A 64 8.35 -1.63 -0.52
N ALA A 65 8.56 -1.54 -1.83
CA ALA A 65 7.77 -0.66 -2.70
C ALA A 65 6.28 -1.04 -2.72
N ASN A 66 5.96 -2.33 -2.75
CA ASN A 66 4.56 -2.79 -2.70
C ASN A 66 3.91 -2.48 -1.35
N ASP A 67 4.63 -2.70 -0.25
CA ASP A 67 4.12 -2.42 1.09
C ASP A 67 3.97 -0.90 1.33
N LYS A 68 4.89 -0.09 0.80
CA LYS A 68 4.81 1.37 0.81
C LYS A 68 3.58 1.87 0.04
N ALA A 69 3.36 1.36 -1.17
CA ALA A 69 2.19 1.69 -1.97
C ALA A 69 0.87 1.23 -1.30
N ALA A 70 0.88 0.07 -0.63
CA ALA A 70 -0.27 -0.40 0.15
C ALA A 70 -0.54 0.52 1.36
N ALA A 71 0.51 0.98 2.04
CA ALA A 71 0.40 1.95 3.13
C ALA A 71 -0.19 3.28 2.68
N GLU A 72 0.29 3.83 1.57
CA GLU A 72 -0.23 5.07 0.99
C GLU A 72 -1.72 4.94 0.58
N ARG A 73 -2.11 3.81 -0.03
CA ARG A 73 -3.52 3.56 -0.39
C ARG A 73 -4.43 3.43 0.84
N ALA A 74 -3.94 2.78 1.90
CA ALA A 74 -4.70 2.62 3.13
C ALA A 74 -4.93 3.97 3.83
N THR A 75 -3.98 4.90 3.77
CA THR A 75 -4.17 6.26 4.31
C THR A 75 -5.16 7.07 3.49
N THR A 76 -5.15 6.97 2.16
CA THR A 76 -6.06 7.74 1.28
C THR A 76 -7.53 7.32 1.44
N HIS A 77 -7.80 6.05 1.74
CA HIS A 77 -9.16 5.56 2.03
C HIS A 77 -9.71 6.02 3.37
N GLN A 78 -8.87 6.61 4.24
CA GLN A 78 -9.29 7.10 5.57
C GLN A 78 -9.67 8.59 5.55
N GLU A 79 -9.38 9.32 4.47
CA GLU A 79 -9.60 10.77 4.33
C GLU A 79 -10.79 11.14 3.42
N ASN A 80 -11.56 10.16 2.90
CA ASN A 80 -12.82 10.35 2.18
C ASN A 80 -14.00 9.74 2.94
#